data_AF-A0A7Y3E120-F1
#
_entry.id   AF-A0A7Y3E120-F1
#
_cell.length_a   1.000
_cell.length_b   1.000
_cell.length_c   1.000
_cell.angle_alpha   90.00
_cell.angle_beta   90.00
_cell.angle_gamma   90.00
#
_symmetry.space_group_name_H-M   'P 1'
#
loop_
_entity.id
_entity.type
_entity.pdbx_description
1 polymer ?
#
loop_
_entity_poly.entity_id
_entity_poly.type
_entity_poly.pdbx_seq_one_letter_code
_entity_poly.pdbx_strand_id
1 'polypeptide(L)'
;MKLIITLALSITTIFSVADAKLHEYYVSVTKVEYVKKEQSVQIISQIFIDDLENVLRQRYDTSLTLALQNEDPKINDYIKRYLNTKIKITINGEAVPIEFIGKEYENDIAYCYLEISNIDQISSFSIENKV
;
A
#
# COMPACT_ATOMS: atom_id res chain seq x y z
N MET A 1 50.75 9.96 61.07
CA MET A 1 50.29 10.71 59.87
C MET A 1 49.73 9.69 58.88
N LYS A 2 48.44 9.81 58.56
CA LYS A 2 47.63 8.85 57.78
C LYS A 2 47.95 8.98 56.29
N LEU A 3 47.82 7.90 55.52
CA LEU A 3 47.36 8.02 54.13
C LEU A 3 46.61 6.75 53.71
N ILE A 4 45.28 6.83 53.75
CA ILE A 4 44.38 5.80 53.23
C ILE A 4 44.09 6.21 51.78
N ILE A 5 44.54 5.43 50.81
CA ILE A 5 44.29 5.66 49.39
C ILE A 5 42.93 5.02 49.09
N THR A 6 41.89 5.85 48.99
CA THR A 6 40.55 5.40 48.59
C THR A 6 40.50 5.34 47.06
N LEU A 7 40.50 4.14 46.50
CA LEU A 7 40.31 3.91 45.07
C LEU A 7 38.83 4.10 44.71
N ALA A 8 38.47 5.25 44.16
CA ALA A 8 37.12 5.51 43.67
C ALA A 8 36.93 4.87 42.29
N LEU A 9 36.17 3.77 42.24
CA LEU A 9 35.78 3.11 41.00
C LEU A 9 34.61 3.88 40.37
N SER A 10 34.88 4.72 39.37
CA SER A 10 33.81 5.38 38.61
C SER A 10 33.11 4.37 37.71
N ILE A 11 31.88 3.98 38.06
CA ILE A 11 30.99 3.22 37.17
C ILE A 11 30.49 4.19 36.10
N THR A 12 31.10 4.18 34.92
CA THR A 12 30.53 4.80 33.72
C THR A 12 29.45 3.86 33.19
N THR A 13 28.19 4.23 33.42
CA THR A 13 27.04 3.59 32.78
C THR A 13 27.08 3.86 31.28
N ILE A 14 27.40 2.82 30.51
CA ILE A 14 27.26 2.83 29.05
C ILE A 14 25.75 2.74 28.76
N PHE A 15 25.12 3.87 28.43
CA PHE A 15 23.78 3.86 27.85
C PHE A 15 23.88 3.35 26.41
N SER A 16 23.63 2.06 26.21
CA SER A 16 23.37 1.52 24.87
C SER A 16 22.04 2.09 24.39
N VAL A 17 22.09 3.09 23.51
CA VAL A 17 20.96 3.46 22.68
C VAL A 17 20.71 2.29 21.74
N ALA A 18 19.69 1.49 22.03
CA ALA A 18 19.16 0.56 21.04
C ALA A 18 18.63 1.41 19.88
N ASP A 19 19.11 1.15 18.67
CA ASP A 19 18.52 1.69 17.44
C ASP A 19 17.06 1.25 17.41
N ALA A 20 16.16 2.13 17.87
CA ALA A 20 14.75 2.00 17.59
C ALA A 20 14.65 2.19 16.08
N LYS A 21 14.62 1.07 15.34
CA LYS A 21 14.30 1.08 13.91
C LYS A 21 13.01 1.86 13.76
N LEU A 22 13.11 3.10 13.29
CA LEU A 22 12.01 3.90 12.85
C LEU A 22 11.44 3.12 11.65
N HIS A 23 10.41 2.30 11.89
CA HIS A 23 9.83 1.52 10.80
C HIS A 23 9.26 2.50 9.77
N GLU A 24 9.60 2.30 8.50
CA GLU A 24 8.91 2.97 7.40
C GLU A 24 7.45 2.50 7.42
N TYR A 25 6.52 3.46 7.44
CA TYR A 25 5.10 3.21 7.65
C TYR A 25 4.44 2.95 6.29
N TYR A 26 4.54 1.72 5.79
CA TYR A 26 3.93 1.32 4.53
C TYR A 26 2.44 1.03 4.74
N VAL A 27 1.59 2.01 4.45
CA VAL A 27 0.13 1.86 4.57
C VAL A 27 -0.53 2.29 3.28
N SER A 28 -1.45 1.46 2.80
CA SER A 28 -2.42 1.81 1.76
C SER A 28 -3.80 2.01 2.39
N VAL A 29 -4.63 2.84 1.76
CA VAL A 29 -6.03 3.04 2.16
C VAL A 29 -6.92 2.65 1.00
N THR A 30 -7.74 1.62 1.18
CA THR A 30 -8.71 1.18 0.18
C THR A 30 -10.12 1.53 0.63
N LYS A 31 -10.80 2.38 -0.13
CA LYS A 31 -12.22 2.72 0.05
C LYS A 31 -13.04 1.89 -0.93
N VAL A 32 -14.17 1.39 -0.47
CA VAL A 32 -15.10 0.60 -1.28
C VAL A 32 -16.50 1.15 -1.05
N GLU A 33 -17.20 1.46 -2.14
CA GLU A 33 -18.53 2.03 -2.11
C GLU A 33 -19.44 1.28 -3.08
N TYR A 34 -20.65 0.92 -2.64
CA TYR A 34 -21.68 0.38 -3.52
C TYR A 34 -22.60 1.51 -4.01
N VAL A 35 -22.52 1.82 -5.30
CA VAL A 35 -23.31 2.86 -5.93
C VAL A 35 -24.52 2.22 -6.62
N LYS A 36 -25.59 2.00 -5.85
CA LYS A 36 -26.82 1.32 -6.33
C LYS A 36 -27.40 1.91 -7.62
N LYS A 37 -27.34 3.24 -7.78
CA LYS A 37 -27.85 3.93 -8.97
C LYS A 37 -27.12 3.51 -10.25
N GLU A 38 -25.83 3.23 -10.15
CA GLU A 38 -24.97 2.84 -11.26
C GLU A 38 -24.78 1.31 -11.32
N GLN A 39 -25.41 0.56 -10.41
CA GLN A 39 -25.28 -0.89 -10.30
C GLN A 39 -23.81 -1.32 -10.24
N SER A 40 -22.99 -0.60 -9.49
CA SER A 40 -21.55 -0.87 -9.41
C SER A 40 -20.98 -0.75 -8.00
N VAL A 41 -19.90 -1.50 -7.76
CA VAL A 41 -19.03 -1.31 -6.61
C VAL A 41 -17.78 -0.57 -7.08
N GLN A 42 -17.59 0.63 -6.55
CA GLN A 42 -16.47 1.51 -6.87
C GLN A 42 -15.44 1.42 -5.76
N ILE A 43 -14.17 1.30 -6.16
CA ILE A 43 -13.05 1.04 -5.25
C ILE A 43 -11.95 2.03 -5.56
N ILE A 44 -11.44 2.70 -4.53
CA ILE A 44 -10.30 3.62 -4.61
C ILE A 44 -9.21 3.10 -3.70
N SER A 45 -8.08 2.68 -4.27
CA SER A 45 -6.90 2.30 -3.51
C SER A 45 -5.85 3.41 -3.56
N GLN A 46 -5.58 4.01 -2.40
CA GLN A 46 -4.56 5.03 -2.21
C GLN A 46 -3.28 4.36 -1.74
N ILE A 47 -2.21 4.49 -2.51
CA ILE A 47 -0.92 3.83 -2.27
C ILE A 47 0.18 4.87 -2.43
N PHE A 48 1.17 4.90 -1.55
CA PHE A 48 2.32 5.77 -1.76
C PHE A 48 3.03 5.44 -3.08
N ILE A 49 3.44 6.47 -3.81
CA ILE A 49 3.99 6.32 -5.17
C ILE A 49 5.30 5.53 -5.15
N ASP A 50 6.16 5.79 -4.17
CA ASP A 50 7.44 5.10 -3.99
C ASP A 50 7.25 3.61 -3.66
N ASP A 51 6.30 3.26 -2.78
CA ASP A 51 5.94 1.88 -2.47
C ASP A 51 5.41 1.14 -3.69
N LEU A 52 4.51 1.79 -4.43
CA LEU A 52 3.95 1.24 -5.65
C LEU A 52 5.06 1.05 -6.71
N GLU A 53 5.92 2.05 -6.91
CA GLU A 53 7.06 1.95 -7.81
C GLU A 53 7.99 0.79 -7.42
N ASN A 54 8.35 0.68 -6.14
CA ASN A 54 9.22 -0.35 -5.62
C ASN A 54 8.67 -1.75 -5.88
N VAL A 55 7.37 -1.98 -5.59
CA VAL A 55 6.77 -3.30 -5.79
C VAL A 55 6.61 -3.64 -7.28
N LEU A 56 6.30 -2.66 -8.13
CA LEU A 56 6.20 -2.89 -9.57
C LEU A 56 7.57 -3.17 -10.18
N ARG A 57 8.62 -2.47 -9.72
CA ARG A 57 10.01 -2.75 -10.12
C ARG A 57 10.46 -4.15 -9.76
N GLN A 58 10.15 -4.60 -8.54
CA GLN A 58 10.50 -5.93 -8.06
C GLN A 58 9.78 -7.05 -8.82
N ARG A 59 8.55 -6.81 -9.27
CA ARG A 59 7.68 -7.86 -9.85
C ARG A 59 7.70 -7.90 -11.37
N TYR A 60 7.93 -6.77 -12.03
CA TYR A 60 7.68 -6.64 -13.46
C TYR A 60 8.85 -6.05 -14.23
N ASP A 61 9.33 -4.86 -13.85
CA ASP A 61 10.36 -4.16 -14.62
C ASP A 61 11.13 -3.16 -13.75
N THR A 62 12.42 -3.43 -13.54
CA THR A 62 13.28 -2.63 -12.64
C THR A 62 13.53 -1.21 -13.12
N SER A 63 13.25 -0.88 -14.39
CA SER A 63 13.50 0.43 -14.98
C SER A 63 12.33 1.41 -14.87
N LEU A 64 11.18 0.97 -14.34
CA LEU A 64 9.98 1.79 -14.22
C LEU A 64 10.20 2.99 -13.33
N THR A 65 9.66 4.14 -13.70
CA THR A 65 9.55 5.30 -12.81
C THR A 65 8.14 5.86 -12.95
N LEU A 66 7.46 6.04 -11.82
CA LEU A 66 6.09 6.51 -11.75
C LEU A 66 6.03 8.04 -11.67
N ALA A 67 4.84 8.59 -11.94
CA ALA A 67 4.54 10.03 -11.81
C ALA A 67 5.40 10.93 -12.70
N LEU A 68 5.83 10.42 -13.85
CA LEU A 68 6.48 11.19 -14.91
C LEU A 68 5.45 11.75 -15.90
N GLN A 69 5.74 12.91 -16.48
CA GLN A 69 4.87 13.52 -17.50
C GLN A 69 4.68 12.61 -18.72
N ASN A 70 5.69 11.82 -19.09
CA ASN A 70 5.67 10.84 -20.18
C ASN A 70 5.91 9.43 -19.63
N GLU A 71 5.05 9.00 -18.72
CA GLU A 71 5.12 7.69 -18.08
C GLU A 71 4.97 6.54 -19.09
N ASP A 72 5.67 5.42 -18.87
CA ASP A 72 5.56 4.23 -19.72
C ASP A 72 4.11 3.69 -19.70
N PRO A 73 3.45 3.51 -20.86
CA PRO A 73 2.09 2.96 -20.94
C PRO A 73 1.91 1.62 -20.21
N LYS A 74 2.96 0.81 -20.09
CA LYS A 74 2.93 -0.48 -19.38
C LYS A 74 2.65 -0.35 -17.89
N ILE A 75 2.87 0.82 -17.28
CA ILE A 75 2.64 1.03 -15.86
C ILE A 75 1.19 0.76 -15.49
N ASN A 76 0.24 1.16 -16.33
CA ASN A 76 -1.18 0.85 -16.10
C ASN A 76 -1.46 -0.66 -16.09
N ASP A 77 -0.85 -1.41 -17.02
CA ASP A 77 -1.00 -2.87 -17.07
C ASP A 77 -0.39 -3.54 -15.83
N TYR A 78 0.75 -3.04 -15.36
CA TYR A 78 1.41 -3.56 -14.16
C TYR A 78 0.62 -3.25 -12.89
N ILE A 79 0.07 -2.04 -12.74
CA ILE A 79 -0.82 -1.67 -11.63
C ILE A 79 -2.07 -2.53 -11.66
N LYS A 80 -2.73 -2.65 -12.82
CA LYS A 80 -3.91 -3.51 -12.99
C LYS A 80 -3.64 -4.94 -12.55
N ARG A 81 -2.51 -5.53 -12.98
CA ARG A 81 -2.11 -6.90 -12.61
C ARG A 81 -1.80 -7.02 -11.12
N TYR A 82 -1.12 -6.04 -10.56
CA TYR A 82 -0.79 -5.99 -9.14
C TYR A 82 -2.06 -5.97 -8.28
N LEU A 83 -2.93 -4.98 -8.50
CA LEU A 83 -4.15 -4.78 -7.72
C LEU A 83 -5.11 -5.96 -7.87
N ASN A 84 -5.30 -6.50 -9.08
CA ASN A 84 -6.12 -7.70 -9.28
C ASN A 84 -5.56 -8.93 -8.56
N THR A 85 -4.26 -8.97 -8.26
CA THR A 85 -3.67 -10.06 -7.47
C THR A 85 -3.86 -9.84 -5.97
N LYS A 86 -3.81 -8.57 -5.52
CA LYS A 86 -3.84 -8.20 -4.10
C LYS A 86 -5.22 -7.96 -3.52
N ILE A 87 -6.17 -7.55 -4.36
CA ILE A 87 -7.56 -7.29 -3.96
C ILE A 87 -8.43 -8.36 -4.59
N LYS A 88 -9.12 -9.13 -3.75
CA LYS A 88 -10.12 -10.12 -4.16
C LYS A 88 -11.43 -9.79 -3.51
N ILE A 89 -12.49 -9.73 -4.31
CA ILE A 89 -13.83 -9.41 -3.83
C ILE A 89 -14.76 -10.57 -4.18
N THR A 90 -15.61 -10.91 -3.21
CA THR A 90 -16.70 -11.88 -3.37
C THR A 90 -18.00 -11.17 -3.04
N ILE A 91 -18.96 -11.22 -3.97
CA ILE A 91 -20.30 -10.63 -3.82
C ILE A 91 -21.30 -11.76 -3.93
N ASN A 92 -22.24 -11.85 -2.99
CA ASN A 92 -23.30 -12.86 -2.97
C ASN A 92 -22.78 -14.31 -3.06
N GLY A 93 -21.56 -14.55 -2.56
CA GLY A 93 -20.90 -15.87 -2.59
C GLY A 93 -20.09 -16.17 -3.85
N GLU A 94 -20.07 -15.29 -4.85
CA GLU A 94 -19.31 -15.46 -6.08
C GLU A 94 -18.11 -14.51 -6.15
N ALA A 95 -16.95 -15.03 -6.57
CA ALA A 95 -15.77 -14.22 -6.82
C ALA A 95 -16.01 -13.37 -8.08
N VAL A 96 -15.90 -12.05 -7.94
CA VAL A 96 -16.17 -11.11 -9.03
C VAL A 96 -14.87 -10.49 -9.54
N PRO A 97 -14.72 -10.32 -10.87
CA PRO A 97 -13.55 -9.66 -11.44
C PRO A 97 -13.60 -8.16 -11.16
N ILE A 98 -12.43 -7.56 -10.94
CA ILE A 98 -12.28 -6.12 -10.72
C ILE A 98 -11.68 -5.49 -11.98
N GLU A 99 -12.37 -4.50 -12.53
CA GLU A 99 -11.87 -3.70 -13.64
C GLU A 99 -10.97 -2.57 -13.10
N PHE A 100 -9.85 -2.32 -13.76
CA PHE A 100 -9.01 -1.16 -13.50
C PHE A 100 -9.37 -0.06 -14.48
N ILE A 101 -9.90 1.04 -13.95
CA ILE A 101 -10.40 2.18 -14.71
C ILE A 101 -9.25 3.14 -15.04
N GLY A 102 -8.36 3.36 -14.06
CA GLY A 102 -7.24 4.26 -14.23
C GLY A 102 -6.60 4.65 -12.91
N LYS A 103 -5.72 5.64 -12.97
CA LYS A 103 -5.07 6.21 -11.79
C LYS A 103 -4.86 7.70 -11.95
N GLU A 104 -4.71 8.37 -10.82
CA GLU A 104 -4.18 9.72 -10.74
C GLU A 104 -3.12 9.80 -9.63
N TYR A 105 -2.25 10.79 -9.77
CA TYR A 105 -1.24 11.11 -8.77
C TYR A 105 -1.59 12.45 -8.14
N GLU A 106 -1.67 12.48 -6.81
CA GLU A 106 -1.84 13.71 -6.05
C GLU A 106 -0.92 13.64 -4.83
N ASN A 107 -0.02 14.63 -4.73
CA ASN A 107 1.09 14.62 -3.79
C ASN A 107 1.90 13.31 -3.94
N ASP A 108 2.15 12.61 -2.84
CA ASP A 108 2.92 11.36 -2.82
C ASP A 108 2.05 10.10 -2.96
N ILE A 109 0.77 10.25 -3.34
CA ILE A 109 -0.21 9.17 -3.39
C ILE A 109 -0.65 8.88 -4.83
N ALA A 110 -0.64 7.60 -5.19
CA ALA A 110 -1.31 7.05 -6.35
C ALA A 110 -2.73 6.63 -5.96
N TYR A 111 -3.73 7.30 -6.52
CA TYR A 111 -5.14 6.92 -6.40
C TYR A 111 -5.47 6.00 -7.56
N CYS A 112 -5.67 4.72 -7.26
CA CYS A 112 -6.03 3.71 -8.25
C CYS A 112 -7.54 3.47 -8.22
N TYR A 113 -8.17 3.65 -9.38
CA TYR A 113 -9.61 3.52 -9.57
C TYR A 113 -9.95 2.15 -10.13
N LEU A 114 -10.82 1.45 -9.41
CA LEU A 114 -11.24 0.09 -9.68
C LEU A 114 -12.78 0.04 -9.64
N GLU A 115 -13.39 -0.80 -10.47
CA GLU A 115 -14.86 -0.95 -10.51
C GLU A 115 -15.28 -2.41 -10.72
N ILE A 116 -16.42 -2.77 -10.13
CA ILE A 116 -17.16 -3.99 -10.43
C ILE A 116 -18.56 -3.58 -10.86
N SER A 117 -18.88 -3.74 -12.14
CA SER A 117 -20.17 -3.36 -12.72
C SER A 117 -21.19 -4.50 -12.70
N ASN A 118 -22.45 -4.19 -13.02
CA ASN A 118 -23.55 -5.15 -13.10
C ASN A 118 -23.90 -5.81 -11.75
N ILE A 119 -23.85 -5.02 -10.67
CA ILE A 119 -24.22 -5.43 -9.32
C ILE A 119 -25.55 -4.76 -8.93
N ASP A 120 -26.65 -5.48 -9.06
CA ASP A 120 -27.99 -4.96 -8.77
C ASP A 120 -28.29 -4.89 -7.26
N GLN A 121 -27.79 -5.87 -6.52
CA GLN A 121 -28.01 -6.01 -5.09
C GLN A 121 -26.86 -6.78 -4.45
N ILE A 122 -26.48 -6.34 -3.25
CA ILE A 122 -25.49 -7.01 -2.40
C ILE A 122 -26.22 -7.55 -1.17
N SER A 123 -26.30 -8.87 -1.05
CA SER A 123 -26.77 -9.56 0.15
C SER A 123 -25.62 -10.01 1.04
N SER A 124 -24.45 -10.29 0.46
CA SER A 124 -23.20 -10.53 1.17
C SER A 124 -22.02 -9.93 0.41
N PHE A 125 -21.03 -9.45 1.17
CA PHE A 125 -19.81 -8.83 0.64
C PHE A 125 -18.61 -9.31 1.43
N SER A 126 -17.55 -9.73 0.75
CA SER A 126 -16.26 -10.06 1.35
C SER A 126 -15.13 -9.49 0.52
N ILE A 127 -14.10 -8.99 1.20
CA ILE A 127 -12.90 -8.45 0.59
C ILE A 127 -11.67 -9.05 1.28
N GLU A 128 -10.73 -9.53 0.46
CA GLU A 128 -9.36 -9.81 0.86
C GLU A 128 -8.47 -8.73 0.25
N ASN A 129 -7.74 -8.00 1.08
CA ASN A 129 -6.82 -6.96 0.66
C ASN A 129 -5.41 -7.26 1.20
N LYS A 130 -4.47 -7.44 0.28
CA LYS A 130 -3.05 -7.72 0.54
C LYS A 130 -2.12 -6.71 -0.14
N VAL A 131 -2.64 -5.52 -0.47
CA VAL A 131 -1.87 -4.44 -1.11
C VAL A 131 -0.67 -4.08 -0.26
#